data_AF-A0A399T7Z6-F1
#
_entry.id   AF-A0A399T7Z6-F1
#
_cell.length_a   1.000
_cell.length_b   1.000
_cell.length_c   1.000
_cell.angle_alpha   90.00
_cell.angle_beta   90.00
_cell.angle_gamma   90.00
#
_symmetry.space_group_name_H-M   'P 1'
#
loop_
_entity.id
_entity.type
_entity.pdbx_description
1 polymer ?
#
loop_
_entity_poly.entity_id
_entity_poly.type
_entity_poly.pdbx_seq_one_letter_code
_entity_poly.pdbx_strand_id
1 'polypeptide(L)'
;MKHITYAEKSLLVGDATADALLEYAAALSSRGRGESVTVHAISSDGDEVDATFLLGAGAPFMAETTTSTIPEPDNEATVDAIRADLQRMQHPESVSPDDGEDDHHRGIPGLSDI
;
A
#
# COMPACT_ATOMS: atom_id res chain seq x y z
N MET A 1 1.40 -16.00 -13.65
CA MET A 1 -0.02 -15.84 -13.25
C MET A 1 -0.38 -16.67 -12.02
N LYS A 2 -1.24 -16.10 -11.17
CA LYS A 2 -1.81 -16.74 -9.97
C LYS A 2 -3.33 -16.55 -9.90
N HIS A 3 -4.02 -17.49 -9.28
CA HIS A 3 -5.40 -17.30 -8.81
C HIS A 3 -5.38 -16.63 -7.45
N ILE A 4 -6.12 -15.54 -7.30
CA ILE A 4 -6.43 -14.94 -6.01
C ILE A 4 -7.85 -15.34 -5.64
N THR A 5 -8.03 -15.84 -4.43
CA THR A 5 -9.37 -16.10 -3.86
C THR A 5 -9.68 -15.10 -2.76
N TYR A 6 -10.83 -14.45 -2.88
CA TYR A 6 -11.42 -13.56 -1.89
C TYR A 6 -12.89 -13.92 -1.67
N ALA A 7 -13.23 -14.32 -0.45
CA ALA A 7 -14.52 -14.94 -0.14
C ALA A 7 -14.82 -16.11 -1.12
N GLU A 8 -15.88 -16.02 -1.91
CA GLU A 8 -16.31 -17.05 -2.86
C GLU A 8 -15.81 -16.81 -4.29
N LYS A 9 -15.09 -15.72 -4.54
CA LYS A 9 -14.62 -15.36 -5.88
C LYS A 9 -13.15 -15.70 -6.06
N SER A 10 -12.83 -16.23 -7.24
CA SER A 10 -11.47 -16.43 -7.72
C SER A 10 -11.22 -15.59 -8.96
N LEU A 11 -10.06 -14.93 -9.01
CA LEU A 11 -9.63 -14.05 -10.10
C LEU A 11 -8.20 -14.38 -10.49
N LEU A 12 -7.89 -14.26 -11.78
CA LEU A 12 -6.54 -14.43 -12.32
C LEU A 12 -5.82 -13.09 -12.40
N VAL A 13 -4.61 -13.03 -11.87
CA VAL A 13 -3.72 -11.86 -11.98
C VAL A 13 -2.27 -12.28 -12.24
N GLY A 14 -1.44 -11.31 -12.63
CA GLY A 14 0.01 -11.48 -12.74
C GLY A 14 0.67 -11.89 -11.43
N ASP A 15 1.81 -12.57 -11.52
CA ASP A 15 2.51 -13.07 -10.33
C ASP A 15 2.94 -11.95 -9.39
N ALA A 16 3.50 -10.89 -9.97
CA ALA A 16 3.94 -9.71 -9.22
C ALA A 16 2.78 -9.03 -8.48
N THR A 17 1.60 -8.95 -9.12
CA THR A 17 0.39 -8.40 -8.52
C THR A 17 -0.08 -9.23 -7.34
N ALA A 18 -0.18 -10.56 -7.51
CA ALA A 18 -0.61 -11.45 -6.43
C ALA A 18 0.34 -11.43 -5.23
N ASP A 19 1.64 -11.43 -5.47
CA ASP A 19 2.64 -11.38 -4.39
C ASP A 19 2.60 -10.05 -3.65
N ALA A 20 2.51 -8.94 -4.38
CA ALA A 20 2.38 -7.60 -3.78
C ALA A 20 1.11 -7.48 -2.93
N LEU A 21 -0.04 -7.96 -3.40
CA LEU A 21 -1.29 -7.93 -2.65
C LEU A 21 -1.22 -8.78 -1.37
N LEU A 22 -0.63 -9.97 -1.43
CA LEU A 22 -0.44 -10.83 -0.25
C LEU A 22 0.46 -10.19 0.80
N GLU A 23 1.61 -9.66 0.38
CA GLU A 23 2.54 -8.96 1.28
C GLU A 23 1.87 -7.73 1.90
N TYR A 24 1.13 -6.96 1.10
CA TYR A 24 0.41 -5.78 1.57
C TYR A 24 -0.69 -6.12 2.58
N ALA A 25 -1.50 -7.14 2.30
CA ALA A 25 -2.52 -7.61 3.22
C ALA A 25 -1.93 -8.06 4.57
N ALA A 26 -0.79 -8.76 4.56
CA ALA A 26 -0.09 -9.16 5.77
C ALA A 26 0.42 -7.94 6.57
N ALA A 27 1.03 -6.97 5.88
CA ALA A 27 1.57 -5.75 6.47
C ALA A 27 0.47 -4.83 7.05
N LEU A 28 -0.69 -4.75 6.41
CA LEU A 28 -1.86 -4.04 6.93
C LEU A 28 -2.41 -4.73 8.17
N SER A 29 -2.58 -6.06 8.09
CA SER A 29 -3.13 -6.86 9.17
C SER A 29 -2.29 -6.80 10.45
N SER A 30 -0.96 -6.86 10.33
CA SER A 30 -0.05 -6.77 11.49
C SER A 30 -0.12 -5.44 12.23
N ARG A 31 -0.64 -4.38 11.58
CA ARG A 31 -0.82 -3.04 12.14
C ARG A 31 -2.28 -2.75 12.52
N GLY A 32 -3.17 -3.73 12.42
CA GLY A 32 -4.62 -3.53 12.64
C GLY A 32 -5.24 -2.54 11.67
N ARG A 33 -4.67 -2.42 10.46
CA ARG A 33 -5.15 -1.55 9.38
C ARG A 33 -5.86 -2.37 8.31
N GLY A 34 -6.59 -1.67 7.44
CA GLY A 34 -7.12 -2.23 6.22
C GLY A 34 -7.25 -1.13 5.16
N GLU A 35 -7.20 -1.54 3.90
CA GLU A 35 -7.22 -0.65 2.74
C GLU A 35 -7.83 -1.35 1.53
N SER A 36 -8.46 -0.56 0.66
CA SER A 36 -8.96 -1.03 -0.63
C SER A 36 -7.93 -0.85 -1.73
N VAL A 37 -7.68 -1.90 -2.52
CA VAL A 37 -6.79 -1.85 -3.69
C VAL A 37 -7.53 -2.34 -4.92
N THR A 38 -7.45 -1.59 -6.01
CA THR A 38 -8.02 -1.99 -7.32
C THR A 38 -6.91 -2.50 -8.24
N VAL A 39 -7.16 -3.65 -8.87
CA VAL A 39 -6.26 -4.25 -9.87
C VAL A 39 -7.06 -4.72 -11.08
N HIS A 40 -6.42 -4.71 -12.23
CA HIS A 40 -6.90 -5.38 -13.43
C HIS A 40 -6.72 -6.90 -13.27
N ALA A 41 -7.76 -7.67 -13.52
CA ALA A 41 -7.78 -9.11 -13.36
C ALA A 41 -8.59 -9.77 -14.47
N ILE A 42 -8.50 -11.10 -14.56
CA ILE A 42 -9.34 -11.91 -15.43
C ILE A 42 -10.31 -12.71 -14.55
N SER A 43 -11.60 -12.62 -14.84
CA SER A 43 -12.65 -13.34 -14.12
C SER A 43 -12.65 -14.84 -14.44
N SER A 44 -13.43 -15.62 -13.69
CA SER A 44 -13.66 -17.05 -14.00
C SER A 44 -14.29 -17.27 -15.38
N ASP A 45 -14.96 -16.26 -15.92
CA ASP A 45 -15.60 -16.30 -17.23
C ASP A 45 -14.62 -15.94 -18.37
N GLY A 46 -13.41 -15.52 -18.01
CA GLY A 46 -12.37 -15.10 -18.95
C GLY A 46 -12.41 -13.61 -19.31
N ASP A 47 -13.31 -12.84 -18.70
CA ASP A 47 -13.44 -11.39 -18.94
C ASP A 47 -12.39 -10.60 -18.16
N GLU A 48 -11.86 -9.54 -18.78
CA GLU A 48 -11.06 -8.54 -18.07
C GLU A 48 -11.97 -7.70 -17.15
N VAL A 49 -11.55 -7.54 -15.90
CA VAL A 49 -12.31 -6.83 -14.87
C VAL A 49 -11.41 -5.96 -14.00
N ASP A 50 -11.96 -4.87 -13.49
CA ASP A 50 -11.38 -4.12 -12.40
C ASP A 50 -11.89 -4.67 -11.06
N ALA A 51 -11.00 -5.29 -10.30
CA ALA A 51 -11.32 -5.91 -9.02
C ALA A 51 -10.79 -5.06 -7.87
N THR A 52 -11.70 -4.54 -7.04
CA THR A 52 -11.36 -3.83 -5.80
C THR A 52 -11.43 -4.77 -4.61
N PHE A 53 -10.27 -5.03 -4.01
CA PHE A 53 -10.13 -5.89 -2.83
C PHE A 53 -10.03 -5.04 -1.56
N LEU A 54 -10.79 -5.39 -0.53
CA LEU A 54 -10.56 -4.88 0.82
C LEU A 54 -9.56 -5.81 1.54
N LEU A 55 -8.34 -5.31 1.73
CA LEU A 55 -7.25 -6.01 2.38
C LEU A 55 -7.14 -5.57 3.85
N GLY A 56 -6.88 -6.50 4.76
CA GLY A 56 -6.70 -6.19 6.17
C GLY A 56 -7.07 -7.35 7.08
N ALA A 57 -7.04 -7.08 8.39
CA ALA A 57 -7.34 -8.10 9.38
C ALA A 57 -8.78 -8.60 9.25
N GLY A 58 -8.96 -9.93 9.18
CA GLY A 58 -10.28 -10.59 9.16
C GLY A 58 -10.84 -10.90 7.78
N ALA A 59 -10.19 -10.49 6.69
CA ALA A 59 -10.56 -10.90 5.33
C ALA A 59 -9.64 -12.04 4.84
N PRO A 60 -10.15 -13.26 4.61
CA PRO A 60 -9.36 -14.34 4.01
C PRO A 60 -8.88 -13.94 2.62
N PHE A 61 -7.57 -14.05 2.41
CA PHE A 61 -6.92 -13.75 1.13
C PHE A 61 -5.91 -14.85 0.83
N MET A 62 -6.05 -15.51 -0.31
CA MET A 62 -5.18 -16.60 -0.73
C MET A 62 -4.75 -16.37 -2.18
N ALA A 63 -3.48 -16.66 -2.48
CA ALA A 63 -3.04 -16.82 -3.86
C ALA A 63 -2.47 -18.23 -4.09
N GLU A 64 -2.72 -18.79 -5.26
CA GLU A 64 -2.12 -20.04 -5.72
C GLU A 64 -1.61 -19.91 -7.15
N THR A 65 -0.55 -20.65 -7.48
CA THR A 65 0.03 -20.65 -8.83
C THR A 65 -0.90 -21.31 -9.84
N THR A 66 -0.91 -20.83 -11.08
CA THR A 66 -1.63 -21.46 -12.19
C THR A 66 -0.73 -21.69 -13.40
N THR A 67 -1.12 -22.58 -14.29
CA THR A 67 -0.48 -22.81 -15.58
C THR A 67 -1.18 -22.09 -16.73
N SER A 68 -2.01 -21.08 -16.42
CA SER A 68 -2.69 -20.28 -17.43
C SER A 68 -1.70 -19.63 -18.39
N THR A 69 -2.05 -19.64 -19.69
CA THR A 69 -1.27 -19.03 -20.77
C THR A 69 -1.91 -17.75 -21.29
N ILE A 70 -2.95 -17.24 -20.62
CA ILE A 70 -3.60 -15.98 -20.96
C ILE A 70 -2.62 -14.84 -20.66
N PRO A 71 -2.54 -13.79 -21.49
CA PRO A 71 -1.71 -12.63 -21.21
C PRO A 71 -2.00 -12.04 -19.83
N GLU A 72 -0.94 -11.60 -19.13
CA GLU A 72 -1.09 -11.02 -17.80
C GLU A 72 -1.73 -9.61 -17.91
N PRO A 73 -2.74 -9.28 -17.10
CA PRO A 73 -3.26 -7.92 -17.03
C PRO A 73 -2.20 -6.96 -16.48
N ASP A 74 -2.05 -5.80 -17.12
CA ASP A 74 -1.10 -4.78 -16.68
C ASP A 74 -1.52 -4.17 -15.34
N ASN A 75 -0.62 -4.19 -14.37
CA ASN A 75 -0.83 -3.65 -13.03
C ASN A 75 0.45 -2.99 -12.47
N GLU A 76 1.40 -2.64 -13.35
CA GLU A 76 2.73 -2.18 -12.92
C GLU A 76 2.65 -0.99 -11.95
N ALA A 77 1.82 0.00 -12.28
CA ALA A 77 1.60 1.17 -11.43
C ALA A 77 1.03 0.83 -10.04
N THR A 78 0.08 -0.10 -9.96
CA THR A 78 -0.50 -0.53 -8.68
C THR A 78 0.52 -1.30 -7.84
N VAL A 79 1.31 -2.16 -8.48
CA VAL A 79 2.39 -2.91 -7.82
C VAL A 79 3.44 -1.96 -7.26
N ASP A 80 3.83 -0.94 -8.02
CA ASP A 80 4.82 0.05 -7.57
C ASP A 80 4.29 0.90 -6.41
N ALA A 81 3.02 1.29 -6.45
CA ALA A 81 2.37 1.97 -5.32
C ALA A 81 2.40 1.11 -4.05
N ILE A 82 1.96 -0.15 -4.14
CA ILE A 82 2.00 -1.10 -3.00
C ILE A 82 3.41 -1.24 -2.43
N ARG A 83 4.42 -1.35 -3.30
CA ARG A 83 5.83 -1.46 -2.87
C ARG A 83 6.30 -0.20 -2.15
N ALA A 84 5.95 0.99 -2.64
CA ALA A 84 6.26 2.24 -1.98
C ALA A 84 5.59 2.33 -0.59
N ASP A 85 4.34 1.90 -0.48
CA ASP A 85 3.60 1.82 0.78
C ASP A 85 4.27 0.86 1.78
N LEU A 86 4.64 -0.33 1.33
CA LEU A 86 5.36 -1.33 2.12
C LEU A 86 6.70 -0.78 2.64
N GLN A 87 7.45 -0.06 1.80
CA GLN A 87 8.71 0.57 2.20
C GLN A 87 8.51 1.61 3.31
N ARG A 88 7.53 2.53 3.15
CA ARG A 88 7.18 3.52 4.17
C ARG A 88 6.76 2.87 5.49
N MET A 89 6.07 1.75 5.40
CA MET A 89 5.63 0.95 6.53
C MET A 89 6.80 0.31 7.31
N GLN A 90 7.89 -0.05 6.62
CA GLN A 90 9.10 -0.63 7.24
C GLN A 90 10.04 0.45 7.81
N HIS A 91 10.09 1.61 7.18
CA HIS A 91 10.91 2.75 7.59
C HIS A 91 10.01 3.94 7.92
N PRO A 92 9.50 4.06 9.17
CA PRO A 92 8.79 5.26 9.56
C PRO A 92 9.75 6.44 9.43
N GLU A 93 9.46 7.35 8.51
CA GLU A 93 10.24 8.55 8.28
C GLU A 93 10.40 9.28 9.62
N SER A 94 11.63 9.42 10.09
CA SER A 94 11.92 10.17 11.31
C SER A 94 11.61 11.63 11.01
N VAL A 95 10.46 12.10 11.51
CA VAL A 95 10.14 13.53 11.56
C VAL A 95 11.22 14.20 12.42
N SER A 96 12.18 14.86 11.78
CA SER A 96 13.03 15.81 12.49
C SER A 96 12.13 16.96 12.94
N PRO A 97 12.14 17.33 14.23
CA PRO A 97 11.48 18.56 14.64
C PRO A 97 12.12 19.69 13.85
N ASP A 98 11.28 20.46 13.18
CA ASP A 98 11.62 21.78 12.65
C ASP A 98 12.19 22.58 13.82
N ASP A 99 13.50 22.85 13.80
CA ASP A 99 14.17 23.74 14.74
C ASP A 99 13.64 25.16 14.47
N GLY A 100 12.41 25.41 14.92
CA GLY A 100 11.89 26.74 15.12
C GLY A 100 12.72 27.39 16.22
N GLU A 101 13.86 27.98 15.83
CA GLU A 101 14.61 28.91 16.67
C GLU A 101 13.70 30.10 16.99
N ASP A 102 13.02 29.96 18.12
CA ASP A 102 12.26 31.00 18.78
C ASP A 102 13.13 32.23 19.04
N ASP A 103 12.62 33.35 18.55
CA ASP A 103 12.99 34.73 18.81
C ASP A 103 13.07 35.05 20.32
N HIS A 104 14.24 34.92 20.93
CA HIS A 104 14.50 35.48 22.26
C HIS A 104 15.95 35.98 22.43
N HIS A 105 16.25 37.17 21.89
CA HIS A 105 16.96 38.24 22.64
C HIS A 105 17.25 39.47 21.75
N ARG A 106 16.25 40.34 21.52
CA ARG A 106 16.53 41.74 21.16
C ARG A 106 16.55 42.57 22.45
N GLY A 107 17.77 42.81 22.96
CA GLY A 107 17.98 43.64 24.14
C GLY A 107 17.41 45.05 23.94
N ILE A 108 16.58 45.47 24.89
CA ILE A 108 16.21 46.87 25.10
C ILE A 108 16.92 47.33 26.37
N PRO A 109 17.97 48.17 26.29
CA PRO A 109 18.38 48.98 27.41
C PRO A 109 17.70 50.34 27.30
N GLY A 110 16.87 50.64 28.29
CA GLY A 110 16.25 51.94 28.49
C GLY A 110 17.26 53.01 28.94
N LEU A 111 16.84 54.25 28.67
CA LEU A 111 17.16 55.53 29.29
C LEU A 111 18.25 55.55 30.38
N SER A 112 19.22 56.46 30.20
CA SER A 112 19.69 57.32 31.28
C SER A 112 19.94 58.72 30.73
N ASP A 113 19.34 59.68 31.43
CA ASP A 113 19.39 61.12 31.22
C ASP A 113 20.80 61.74 31.24
N ILE A 114 20.85 62.96 30.69
CA ILE A 114 21.87 64.05 30.80
C ILE A 114 22.95 64.09 29.71
#